data_AF-A0A848U923-F1
#
_entry.id   AF-A0A848U923-F1
#
_cell.length_a   1.000
_cell.length_b   1.000
_cell.length_c   1.000
_cell.angle_alpha   90.00
_cell.angle_beta   90.00
_cell.angle_gamma   90.00
#
_symmetry.space_group_name_H-M   'P 1'
#
loop_
_entity.id
_entity.type
_entity.pdbx_description
1 polymer ?
#
loop_
_entity_poly.entity_id
_entity_poly.type
_entity_poly.pdbx_seq_one_letter_code
_entity_poly.pdbx_strand_id
1 'polypeptide(L)'
;MSFDFTSRGLMDIRHLRFQRVWLCIGILLLLLVLVGSVIPIPAPVRSIMLHDKVAHTLAYAGLMGWFAQIFRHDLTRLILVVGLVMMGVGIEFLQGMTGSRQFDVLDMVANTSGVVLAWGLAYTWVGNTLVWVEGVFCRTILRA
;
A
#
# COMPACT_ATOMS: atom_id res chain seq x y z
N MET A 1 3.56 -22.83 -7.72
CA MET A 1 3.65 -21.49 -8.32
C MET A 1 5.07 -21.31 -8.81
N SER A 2 5.28 -21.05 -10.09
CA SER A 2 6.57 -20.58 -10.61
C SER A 2 6.57 -19.06 -10.54
N PHE A 3 7.45 -18.48 -9.71
CA PHE A 3 7.60 -17.03 -9.63
C PHE A 3 8.39 -16.51 -10.83
N ASP A 4 7.97 -15.37 -11.39
CA ASP A 4 8.68 -14.70 -12.48
C ASP A 4 9.53 -13.53 -11.95
N PHE A 5 10.85 -13.72 -11.98
CA PHE A 5 11.83 -12.70 -11.61
C PHE A 5 12.60 -12.15 -12.82
N THR A 6 12.12 -12.41 -14.03
CA THR A 6 12.71 -11.81 -15.22
C THR A 6 12.28 -10.35 -15.35
N SER A 7 12.99 -9.56 -16.16
CA SER A 7 12.60 -8.17 -16.44
C SER A 7 11.42 -8.05 -17.41
N ARG A 8 10.94 -9.16 -17.99
CA ARG A 8 9.87 -9.16 -18.98
C ARG A 8 8.53 -8.91 -18.28
N GLY A 9 7.81 -7.86 -18.68
CA GLY A 9 6.52 -7.52 -18.05
C GLY A 9 6.64 -6.79 -16.72
N LEU A 10 7.84 -6.32 -16.37
CA LEU A 10 8.05 -5.43 -15.23
C LEU A 10 7.13 -4.19 -15.36
N MET A 11 6.43 -3.86 -14.27
CA MET A 11 5.48 -2.74 -14.21
C MET A 11 4.29 -2.85 -15.18
N ASP A 12 3.98 -4.03 -15.73
CA ASP A 12 2.79 -4.20 -16.58
C ASP A 12 1.50 -4.10 -15.76
N ILE A 13 0.56 -3.30 -16.28
CA ILE A 13 -0.74 -2.98 -15.67
C ILE A 13 -1.90 -3.06 -16.68
N ARG A 14 -1.64 -3.56 -17.90
CA ARG A 14 -2.59 -3.55 -19.02
C ARG A 14 -3.86 -4.38 -18.78
N HIS A 15 -3.90 -5.20 -17.73
CA HIS A 15 -5.10 -5.93 -17.33
C HIS A 15 -6.20 -5.03 -16.74
N LEU A 16 -5.87 -3.78 -16.36
CA LEU A 16 -6.85 -2.80 -15.86
C LEU A 16 -7.26 -1.83 -16.96
N ARG A 17 -8.56 -1.67 -17.17
CA ARG A 17 -9.13 -0.73 -18.14
C ARG A 17 -8.89 0.73 -17.71
N PHE A 18 -9.03 1.02 -16.42
CA PHE A 18 -8.88 2.36 -15.84
C PHE A 18 -7.55 2.53 -15.11
N GLN A 19 -6.47 1.97 -15.66
CA GLN A 19 -5.12 1.97 -15.08
C GLN A 19 -4.67 3.33 -14.48
N ARG A 20 -4.95 4.45 -15.17
CA ARG A 20 -4.57 5.80 -14.73
C ARG A 20 -5.31 6.22 -13.45
N VAL A 21 -6.60 5.89 -13.36
CA VAL A 21 -7.43 6.24 -12.20
C VAL A 21 -6.93 5.48 -10.97
N TRP A 22 -6.69 4.18 -11.10
CA TRP A 22 -6.18 3.36 -9.99
C TRP A 22 -4.80 3.80 -9.52
N LEU A 23 -3.91 4.18 -10.46
CA LEU A 23 -2.61 4.75 -10.12
C LEU A 23 -2.74 6.09 -9.40
N CYS A 24 -3.59 7.01 -9.87
CA CYS A 24 -3.81 8.30 -9.21
C CYS A 24 -4.32 8.11 -7.78
N ILE A 25 -5.27 7.20 -7.56
CA ILE A 25 -5.77 6.88 -6.22
C ILE A 25 -4.64 6.27 -5.37
N GLY A 26 -3.84 5.36 -5.93
CA GLY A 26 -2.72 4.76 -5.21
C GLY A 26 -1.66 5.78 -4.79
N ILE A 27 -1.32 6.73 -5.67
CA ILE A 27 -0.40 7.83 -5.36
C ILE A 27 -1.00 8.73 -4.27
N LEU A 28 -2.31 9.05 -4.36
CA LEU A 28 -2.98 9.83 -3.33
C LEU A 28 -2.95 9.13 -1.97
N LEU A 29 -3.20 7.83 -1.92
CA LEU A 29 -3.08 7.02 -0.69
C LEU A 29 -1.65 7.05 -0.15
N LEU A 30 -0.64 6.90 -1.01
CA LEU A 30 0.77 6.97 -0.62
C LEU A 30 1.11 8.32 0.01
N LEU A 31 0.71 9.42 -0.64
CA LEU A 31 0.91 10.77 -0.13
C LEU A 31 0.18 10.97 1.20
N LEU A 32 -1.06 10.46 1.33
CA LEU A 32 -1.82 10.55 2.58
C LEU A 32 -1.11 9.85 3.73
N VAL A 33 -0.58 8.64 3.51
CA VAL A 33 0.20 7.91 4.53
C VAL A 33 1.49 8.64 4.85
N LEU A 34 2.24 9.11 3.84
CA LEU A 34 3.49 9.83 4.05
C LEU A 34 3.29 11.09 4.89
N VAL A 35 2.30 11.91 4.53
CA VAL A 35 1.97 13.15 5.24
C VAL A 35 1.42 12.84 6.63
N GLY A 36 0.49 11.89 6.74
CA GLY A 36 -0.14 11.50 8.01
C GLY A 36 0.82 10.87 9.01
N SER A 37 1.89 10.24 8.53
CA SER A 37 2.94 9.73 9.40
C SER A 37 3.85 10.85 9.91
N VAL A 38 4.24 11.81 9.08
CA VAL A 38 5.20 12.86 9.49
C VAL A 38 4.51 13.95 10.32
N ILE A 39 3.29 14.35 9.95
CA ILE A 39 2.57 15.44 10.62
C ILE A 39 1.94 14.91 11.93
N PRO A 40 2.20 15.57 13.08
CA PRO A 40 1.59 15.19 14.35
C PRO A 40 0.07 15.35 14.30
N ILE A 41 -0.64 14.28 14.65
CA ILE A 41 -2.09 14.30 14.75
C ILE A 41 -2.50 14.95 16.08
N PRO A 42 -3.42 15.94 16.08
CA PRO A 42 -3.88 16.59 17.30
C PRO A 42 -4.44 15.61 18.33
N ALA A 43 -4.20 15.87 19.62
CA ALA A 43 -4.61 15.00 20.72
C ALA A 43 -6.09 14.58 20.72
N PRO A 44 -7.06 15.47 20.41
CA PRO A 44 -8.48 15.07 20.34
C PRO A 44 -8.74 13.99 19.28
N VAL A 45 -8.07 14.08 18.13
CA VAL A 45 -8.22 13.11 17.04
C VAL A 45 -7.52 11.80 17.40
N ARG A 46 -6.35 11.86 18.03
CA ARG A 46 -5.61 10.66 18.47
C ARG A 46 -6.46 9.77 19.41
N SER A 47 -7.31 10.36 20.24
CA SER A 47 -8.14 9.62 21.21
C SER A 47 -9.20 8.70 20.59
N ILE A 48 -9.62 8.99 19.35
CA ILE A 48 -10.64 8.23 18.61
C ILE A 48 -10.04 7.35 17.50
N MET A 49 -8.72 7.41 17.29
CA MET A 49 -8.03 6.58 16.31
C MET A 49 -7.84 5.16 16.83
N LEU A 50 -7.69 4.21 15.90
CA LEU A 50 -7.21 2.87 16.21
C LEU A 50 -5.88 2.95 16.96
N HIS A 51 -5.55 1.89 17.71
CA HIS A 51 -4.23 1.74 18.31
C HIS A 51 -3.14 2.02 17.26
N ASP A 52 -2.14 2.83 17.62
CA ASP A 52 -1.13 3.37 16.70
C ASP A 52 -0.55 2.26 15.79
N LYS A 53 -0.11 1.16 16.39
CA LYS A 53 0.44 -0.01 15.69
C LYS A 53 -0.54 -0.67 14.72
N VAL A 54 -1.83 -0.74 15.08
CA VAL A 54 -2.86 -1.26 14.19
C VAL A 54 -3.10 -0.32 13.02
N ALA A 55 -3.11 1.00 13.25
CA ALA A 55 -3.19 1.99 12.18
C ALA A 55 -1.99 1.89 11.23
N HIS A 56 -0.77 1.73 11.76
CA HIS A 56 0.45 1.49 10.99
C HIS A 56 0.34 0.23 10.13
N THR A 57 -0.01 -0.92 10.72
CA THR A 57 -0.21 -2.16 9.98
C THR A 57 -1.26 -2.03 8.88
N LEU A 58 -2.43 -1.44 9.18
CA LEU A 58 -3.51 -1.28 8.20
C LEU A 58 -3.16 -0.29 7.09
N ALA A 59 -2.46 0.80 7.39
CA ALA A 59 -2.04 1.78 6.39
C ALA A 59 -1.09 1.14 5.37
N TYR A 60 -0.05 0.44 5.85
CA TYR A 60 0.92 -0.22 4.98
C TYR A 60 0.36 -1.45 4.27
N ALA A 61 -0.55 -2.20 4.92
CA ALA A 61 -1.30 -3.26 4.26
C ALA A 61 -2.21 -2.71 3.17
N GLY A 62 -2.86 -1.58 3.40
CA GLY A 62 -3.70 -0.89 2.41
C GLY A 62 -2.88 -0.45 1.19
N LEU A 63 -1.73 0.20 1.41
CA LEU A 63 -0.82 0.60 0.33
C LEU A 63 -0.33 -0.59 -0.48
N MET A 64 0.23 -1.61 0.18
CA MET A 64 0.75 -2.78 -0.50
C MET A 64 -0.38 -3.55 -1.21
N GLY A 65 -1.53 -3.72 -0.56
CA GLY A 65 -2.69 -4.38 -1.15
C GLY A 65 -3.27 -3.64 -2.34
N TRP A 66 -3.20 -2.30 -2.36
CA TRP A 66 -3.61 -1.49 -3.51
C TRP A 66 -2.66 -1.68 -4.69
N PHE A 67 -1.37 -1.43 -4.49
CA PHE A 67 -0.39 -1.52 -5.57
C PHE A 67 -0.14 -2.94 -6.05
N ALA A 68 -0.28 -3.97 -5.21
CA ALA A 68 -0.14 -5.37 -5.62
C ALA A 68 -1.29 -5.84 -6.54
N GLN A 69 -2.44 -5.15 -6.54
CA GLN A 69 -3.52 -5.40 -7.49
C GLN A 69 -3.29 -4.70 -8.83
N ILE A 70 -2.64 -3.54 -8.79
CA ILE A 70 -2.21 -2.80 -9.97
C ILE A 70 -1.07 -3.53 -10.67
N PHE A 71 -0.06 -3.98 -9.92
CA PHE A 71 1.11 -4.65 -10.45
C PHE A 71 1.08 -6.15 -10.11
N ARG A 72 0.90 -6.99 -11.13
CA ARG A 72 0.76 -8.44 -10.96
C ARG A 72 2.06 -9.22 -11.13
N HIS A 73 3.10 -8.59 -11.68
CA HIS A 73 4.41 -9.19 -11.88
C HIS A 73 5.15 -9.38 -10.54
N ASP A 74 5.72 -10.57 -10.29
CA ASP A 74 6.28 -10.94 -8.98
C ASP A 74 7.47 -10.07 -8.58
N LEU A 75 8.41 -9.83 -9.50
CA LEU A 75 9.53 -8.93 -9.21
C LEU A 75 9.05 -7.51 -8.91
N THR A 76 7.99 -7.04 -9.57
CA THR A 76 7.45 -5.70 -9.29
C THR A 76 6.85 -5.65 -7.89
N ARG A 77 6.11 -6.69 -7.49
CA ARG A 77 5.59 -6.80 -6.12
C ARG A 77 6.71 -6.86 -5.09
N LEU A 78 7.79 -7.57 -5.36
CA LEU A 78 8.95 -7.60 -4.47
C LEU A 78 9.63 -6.22 -4.35
N ILE A 79 9.79 -5.49 -5.46
CA ILE A 79 10.29 -4.11 -5.45
C ILE A 79 9.39 -3.20 -4.60
N LEU A 80 8.06 -3.36 -4.71
CA LEU A 80 7.10 -2.61 -3.89
C LEU A 80 7.23 -2.95 -2.40
N VAL A 81 7.41 -4.23 -2.06
CA VAL A 81 7.65 -4.65 -0.66
C VAL A 81 8.87 -3.93 -0.10
N VAL A 82 10.00 -4.01 -0.81
CA VAL A 82 11.25 -3.36 -0.38
C VAL A 82 11.06 -1.85 -0.29
N GLY A 83 10.47 -1.22 -1.30
CA GLY A 83 10.25 0.22 -1.33
C GLY A 83 9.36 0.72 -0.19
N LEU A 84 8.26 0.05 0.09
CA LEU A 84 7.34 0.43 1.18
C LEU A 84 7.97 0.21 2.55
N VAL A 85 8.71 -0.89 2.76
CA VAL A 85 9.45 -1.12 4.01
C VAL A 85 10.49 -0.03 4.22
N MET A 86 11.29 0.28 3.19
CA MET A 86 12.29 1.34 3.26
C MET A 86 11.67 2.72 3.50
N MET A 87 10.50 2.99 2.92
CA MET A 87 9.73 4.21 3.19
C MET A 87 9.32 4.30 4.67
N GLY A 88 8.78 3.21 5.24
CA GLY A 88 8.40 3.19 6.65
C GLY A 88 9.57 3.39 7.59
N VAL A 89 10.70 2.71 7.34
CA VAL A 89 11.93 2.92 8.11
C VAL A 89 12.42 4.37 7.98
N GLY A 90 12.44 4.91 6.76
CA GLY A 90 12.89 6.30 6.52
C GLY A 90 12.01 7.35 7.20
N ILE A 91 10.69 7.14 7.21
CA ILE A 91 9.74 8.02 7.92
C ILE A 91 10.00 7.99 9.43
N GLU A 92 10.25 6.83 10.01
CA GLU A 92 10.53 6.69 11.45
C GLU A 92 11.80 7.45 11.85
N PHE A 93 12.88 7.30 11.06
CA PHE A 93 14.08 8.10 11.25
C PHE A 93 13.81 9.60 11.10
N LEU A 94 13.02 10.00 10.11
CA LEU A 94 12.66 11.40 9.89
C LEU A 94 11.87 11.97 11.09
N GLN A 95 10.94 11.21 11.65
CA GLN A 95 10.21 11.61 12.86
C GLN A 95 11.15 11.81 14.05
N GLY A 96 12.06 10.85 14.28
CA GLY A 96 13.07 10.94 15.34
C GLY A 96 14.01 12.15 15.18
N MET A 97 14.41 12.46 13.95
CA MET A 97 15.28 13.61 13.64
C MET A 97 14.57 14.96 13.76
N THR A 98 13.30 15.04 13.34
CA THR A 98 12.52 16.28 13.33
C THR A 98 11.80 16.53 14.66
N GLY A 99 11.76 15.54 15.55
CA GLY A 99 11.00 15.60 16.79
C GLY A 99 9.48 15.64 16.58
N SER A 100 9.00 15.30 15.39
CA SER A 100 7.57 15.32 15.10
C SER A 100 6.81 14.24 15.88
N ARG A 101 7.43 13.06 16.05
CA ARG A 101 6.96 11.95 16.88
C ARG A 101 8.15 11.24 17.53
N GLN A 102 7.87 10.41 18.53
CA GLN A 102 8.88 9.58 19.17
C GLN A 102 9.25 8.43 18.23
N PHE A 103 10.56 8.22 18.05
CA PHE A 103 11.10 7.07 17.32
C PHE A 103 10.71 5.75 18.01
N ASP A 104 10.06 4.84 17.28
CA ASP A 104 9.62 3.52 17.73
C ASP A 104 9.92 2.43 16.68
N VAL A 105 10.77 1.47 17.07
CA VAL A 105 11.08 0.30 16.23
C VAL A 105 9.84 -0.59 16.02
N LEU A 106 8.89 -0.59 16.95
CA LEU A 106 7.65 -1.35 16.81
C LEU A 106 6.76 -0.81 15.69
N ASP A 107 6.85 0.48 15.35
CA ASP A 107 6.14 1.05 14.22
C ASP A 107 6.76 0.57 12.90
N MET A 108 8.09 0.45 12.83
CA MET A 108 8.76 -0.22 11.69
C MET A 108 8.27 -1.66 11.51
N VAL A 109 8.18 -2.43 12.59
CA VAL A 109 7.67 -3.81 12.57
C VAL A 109 6.20 -3.85 12.15
N ALA A 110 5.37 -2.94 12.67
CA ALA A 110 3.97 -2.83 12.32
C ALA A 110 3.79 -2.53 10.82
N ASN A 111 4.54 -1.57 10.28
CA ASN A 111 4.57 -1.22 8.86
C ASN A 111 4.96 -2.43 8.01
N THR A 112 6.09 -3.08 8.32
CA THR A 112 6.58 -4.25 7.58
C THR A 112 5.59 -5.42 7.63
N SER A 113 4.98 -5.68 8.78
CA SER A 113 3.97 -6.73 8.91
C SER A 113 2.78 -6.49 7.97
N GLY A 114 2.29 -5.24 7.90
CA GLY A 114 1.22 -4.86 6.98
C GLY A 114 1.58 -5.10 5.52
N VAL A 115 2.78 -4.69 5.11
CA VAL A 115 3.30 -4.91 3.75
C VAL A 115 3.35 -6.42 3.43
N VAL A 116 3.97 -7.23 4.27
CA VAL A 116 4.15 -8.67 4.02
C VAL A 116 2.80 -9.40 3.99
N LEU A 117 1.88 -9.07 4.91
CA LEU A 117 0.54 -9.65 4.94
C LEU A 117 -0.22 -9.36 3.65
N ALA A 118 -0.27 -8.10 3.23
CA ALA A 118 -0.98 -7.70 2.01
C ALA A 118 -0.31 -8.26 0.74
N TRP A 119 1.01 -8.39 0.72
CA TRP A 119 1.72 -9.06 -0.37
C TRP A 119 1.30 -10.52 -0.52
N GLY A 120 1.24 -11.27 0.58
CA GLY A 120 0.74 -12.65 0.58
C GLY A 120 -0.71 -12.75 0.13
N LEU A 121 -1.58 -11.86 0.62
CA LEU A 121 -2.99 -11.80 0.24
C LEU A 121 -3.20 -11.49 -1.25
N ALA A 122 -2.26 -10.78 -1.90
CA ALA A 122 -2.33 -10.47 -3.33
C ALA A 122 -2.23 -11.71 -4.25
N TYR A 123 -1.86 -12.87 -3.71
CA TYR A 123 -1.87 -14.17 -4.40
C TYR A 123 -3.16 -14.98 -4.18
N THR A 124 -4.12 -14.43 -3.44
CA THR A 124 -5.43 -15.01 -3.21
C THR A 124 -6.51 -14.31 -4.05
N TRP A 125 -7.78 -14.60 -3.79
CA TRP A 125 -8.91 -13.90 -4.41
C TRP A 125 -8.90 -12.37 -4.17
N VAL A 126 -8.29 -11.90 -3.07
CA VAL A 126 -8.15 -10.47 -2.74
C VAL A 126 -7.36 -9.71 -3.83
N GLY A 127 -6.41 -10.37 -4.47
CA GLY A 127 -5.62 -9.79 -5.57
C GLY A 127 -6.43 -9.45 -6.83
N ASN A 128 -7.71 -9.83 -6.89
CA ASN A 128 -8.58 -9.61 -8.04
C ASN A 128 -9.68 -8.57 -7.80
N THR A 129 -9.72 -7.90 -6.64
CA THR A 129 -10.84 -7.00 -6.30
C THR A 129 -10.95 -5.80 -7.24
N LEU A 130 -9.85 -5.17 -7.67
CA LEU A 130 -9.90 -4.06 -8.63
C LEU A 130 -10.49 -4.48 -9.98
N VAL A 131 -10.06 -5.63 -10.51
CA VAL A 131 -10.59 -6.17 -11.78
C VAL A 131 -12.09 -6.49 -11.64
N TRP A 132 -12.50 -7.02 -10.50
CA TRP A 132 -13.91 -7.27 -10.21
C TRP A 132 -14.72 -5.97 -10.17
N VAL A 133 -14.22 -4.94 -9.50
CA VAL A 133 -14.85 -3.60 -9.45
C VAL A 133 -14.99 -3.01 -10.85
N GLU A 134 -13.95 -3.05 -11.67
CA GLU A 134 -14.03 -2.60 -13.06
C GLU A 134 -15.09 -3.38 -13.85
N GLY A 135 -15.11 -4.71 -13.70
CA GLY A 135 -16.08 -5.55 -14.37
C GLY A 135 -17.52 -5.23 -13.99
N VAL A 136 -17.79 -4.98 -12.72
CA VAL A 136 -19.12 -4.55 -12.24
C VAL A 136 -19.49 -3.17 -12.79
N PHE A 137 -18.54 -2.22 -12.76
CA PHE A 137 -18.76 -0.87 -13.28
C PHE A 137 -19.06 -0.88 -14.79
N CYS A 138 -18.29 -1.63 -15.59
CA CYS A 138 -18.50 -1.72 -17.03
C CYS A 138 -19.85 -2.36 -17.38
N ARG A 139 -20.21 -3.47 -16.71
CA ARG A 139 -21.50 -4.15 -16.94
C ARG A 139 -22.70 -3.29 -16.56
N THR A 140 -22.62 -2.59 -15.43
CA THR A 140 -23.78 -1.91 -14.84
C THR A 140 -23.95 -0.49 -15.36
N ILE A 141 -22.85 0.26 -15.48
CA ILE A 141 -22.87 1.69 -15.77
C ILE A 141 -22.57 1.96 -17.25
N LEU A 142 -21.53 1.34 -17.80
CA LEU A 142 -21.15 1.56 -19.20
C LEU A 142 -21.93 0.69 -20.19
N ARG A 143 -22.61 -0.37 -19.71
CA ARG A 143 -23.30 -1.39 -20.53
C ARG A 143 -22.42 -1.91 -21.68
N ALA A 144 -21.13 -2.05 -21.43
CA ALA A 144 -20.09 -2.40 -22.41
C ALA A 144 -19.17 -3.51 -21.89
#